data_AF-A0A4U9DA67-F1
#
_entry.id   AF-A0A4U9DA67-F1
#
_cell.length_a   1.000
_cell.length_b   1.000
_cell.length_c   1.000
_cell.angle_alpha   90.00
_cell.angle_beta   90.00
_cell.angle_gamma   90.00
#
_symmetry.space_group_name_H-M   'P 1'
#
loop_
_entity.id
_entity.type
_entity.pdbx_description
1 polymer ?
#
loop_
_entity_poly.entity_id
_entity_poly.type
_entity_poly.pdbx_seq_one_letter_code
_entity_poly.pdbx_strand_id
1 'polypeptide(L)'
;MDTNPVKEDIEYVESIKNDVQWLGFHWSGKVCYSSDYFDQLHSYAVELITKGLAYVDELSAEEIREYRGSLKAPGKNSPYRDRSVEENLALFEKMRARWFCRR
;
A
#
# COMPACT_ATOMS: atom_id res chain seq x y z
N MET A 1 -6.93 5.86 -8.47
CA MET A 1 -6.35 6.08 -7.13
C MET A 1 -4.93 6.53 -7.35
N ASP A 2 -4.55 7.65 -6.73
CA ASP A 2 -3.25 8.30 -6.85
C ASP A 2 -2.21 7.68 -5.87
N THR A 3 -2.19 6.35 -5.79
CA THR A 3 -1.26 5.57 -4.96
C THR A 3 -0.33 4.66 -5.77
N ASN A 4 -0.46 4.64 -7.10
CA ASN A 4 0.37 3.90 -8.04
C ASN A 4 1.03 4.85 -9.06
N PRO A 5 2.27 5.30 -8.81
CA PRO A 5 2.95 6.30 -9.64
C PRO A 5 3.24 5.84 -11.07
N VAL A 6 3.13 4.54 -11.38
CA VAL A 6 3.34 3.99 -12.74
C VAL A 6 2.06 4.03 -13.58
N LYS A 7 0.89 4.13 -12.94
CA LYS A 7 -0.42 4.14 -13.62
C LYS A 7 -1.14 5.49 -13.52
N GLU A 8 -0.48 6.49 -12.95
CA GLU A 8 -1.02 7.83 -12.79
C GLU A 8 -0.57 8.75 -13.91
N ASP A 9 -1.54 9.37 -14.56
CA ASP A 9 -1.33 10.50 -15.46
C ASP A 9 -2.18 11.68 -14.95
N ILE A 10 -1.58 12.86 -14.97
CA ILE A 10 -2.26 14.12 -14.63
C ILE A 10 -3.46 14.34 -15.56
N GLU A 11 -3.37 13.86 -16.81
CA GLU A 11 -4.45 13.93 -17.79
C GLU A 11 -5.73 13.22 -17.31
N TYR A 12 -5.60 12.09 -16.61
CA TYR A 12 -6.75 11.39 -16.03
C TYR A 12 -7.40 12.18 -14.89
N VAL A 13 -6.58 12.85 -14.07
CA VAL A 13 -7.10 13.68 -12.97
C VAL A 13 -7.87 14.89 -13.51
N GLU A 14 -7.37 15.52 -14.57
CA GLU A 14 -8.02 16.68 -15.19
C GLU A 14 -9.32 16.31 -15.92
N SER A 15 -9.30 15.24 -16.72
CA SER A 15 -10.50 14.74 -17.41
C SER A 15 -11.62 14.38 -16.43
N ILE A 16 -11.32 13.66 -15.35
CA ILE A 16 -12.31 13.31 -14.32
C ILE A 16 -12.91 14.56 -13.67
N LYS A 17 -12.10 15.59 -13.37
CA LYS A 17 -12.61 16.86 -12.81
C LYS A 17 -13.57 17.55 -13.77
N ASN A 18 -13.23 17.59 -15.06
CA ASN A 18 -14.04 18.22 -16.09
C ASN A 18 -15.38 17.48 -16.26
N ASP A 19 -15.36 16.15 -16.27
CA ASP A 19 -16.58 15.33 -16.40
C ASP A 19 -17.53 15.53 -15.21
N VAL A 20 -17.01 15.57 -13.97
CA VAL A 20 -17.82 15.80 -12.77
C VAL A 20 -18.47 17.19 -12.78
N GLN A 21 -17.72 18.21 -13.20
CA GLN A 21 -18.26 19.57 -13.37
C GLN A 21 -19.29 19.66 -14.50
N TRP A 22 -19.04 18.98 -15.61
CA TRP A 22 -19.95 18.91 -16.74
C TRP A 22 -21.29 18.27 -16.36
N LEU A 23 -21.27 17.26 -15.47
CA LEU A 23 -22.47 16.66 -14.89
C LEU A 23 -23.21 17.57 -13.89
N GLY A 24 -22.70 18.78 -13.62
CA GLY A 24 -23.31 19.76 -12.72
C GLY A 24 -23.04 19.53 -11.24
N PHE A 25 -22.18 18.57 -10.89
CA PHE A 25 -21.81 18.29 -9.50
C PHE A 25 -20.63 19.16 -9.05
N HIS A 26 -20.67 19.54 -7.78
CA HIS A 26 -19.60 20.30 -7.14
C HIS A 26 -19.12 19.52 -5.92
N TRP A 27 -17.81 19.32 -5.81
CA TRP A 27 -17.21 18.74 -4.61
C TRP A 27 -17.16 19.79 -3.50
N SER A 28 -17.18 19.32 -2.26
CA SER A 28 -17.02 20.18 -1.09
C SER A 28 -15.53 20.46 -0.85
N GLY A 29 -15.20 21.73 -0.67
CA GLY A 29 -13.83 22.15 -0.35
C GLY A 29 -12.84 21.88 -1.48
N LYS A 30 -11.64 21.41 -1.12
CA LYS A 30 -10.55 21.13 -2.06
C LYS A 30 -10.65 19.70 -2.57
N VAL A 31 -10.12 19.46 -3.77
CA VAL A 31 -9.92 18.10 -4.27
C VAL A 31 -8.93 17.40 -3.36
N CYS A 32 -9.30 16.23 -2.85
CA CYS A 32 -8.45 15.41 -2.00
C CYS A 32 -7.67 14.40 -2.85
N TYR A 33 -6.40 14.23 -2.52
CA TYR A 33 -5.53 13.21 -3.11
C TYR A 33 -5.18 12.17 -2.05
N SER A 34 -5.14 10.88 -2.41
CA SER A 34 -4.74 9.81 -1.49
C SER A 34 -3.29 9.99 -1.05
N SER A 35 -2.46 10.54 -1.94
CA SER A 35 -1.08 10.91 -1.69
C SER A 35 -0.91 11.99 -0.61
N ASP A 36 -1.91 12.87 -0.40
CA ASP A 36 -1.92 13.84 0.71
C ASP A 36 -1.87 13.15 2.09
N TYR A 37 -2.24 11.86 2.15
CA TYR A 37 -2.32 11.08 3.39
C TYR A 37 -1.18 10.07 3.56
N PHE A 38 -0.12 10.09 2.74
CA PHE A 38 0.96 9.09 2.84
C PHE A 38 1.66 9.08 4.20
N ASP A 39 1.91 10.23 4.82
CA ASP A 39 2.50 10.29 6.16
C ASP A 39 1.57 9.66 7.22
N GLN A 40 0.27 9.88 7.08
CA GLN A 40 -0.75 9.31 7.96
C GLN A 40 -0.85 7.79 7.77
N LEU A 41 -0.87 7.32 6.52
CA LEU A 41 -0.90 5.89 6.18
C LEU A 41 0.36 5.18 6.67
N HIS A 42 1.53 5.81 6.55
CA HIS A 42 2.78 5.30 7.12
C HIS A 42 2.69 5.18 8.64
N SER A 43 2.16 6.20 9.31
CA SER A 43 2.00 6.18 10.77
C SER A 43 1.08 5.05 11.23
N TYR A 44 -0.04 4.81 10.52
CA TYR A 44 -0.90 3.67 10.79
C TYR A 44 -0.22 2.33 10.51
N ALA A 45 0.61 2.22 9.47
CA ALA A 45 1.37 0.99 9.22
C ALA A 45 2.33 0.67 10.39
N VAL A 46 3.05 1.67 10.90
CA VAL A 46 3.90 1.53 12.10
C VAL A 46 3.10 1.11 13.32
N GLU A 47 1.92 1.70 13.53
CA GLU A 47 1.02 1.32 14.62
C GLU A 47 0.58 -0.15 14.51
N LEU A 48 0.20 -0.60 13.31
CA LEU A 48 -0.19 -1.99 13.06
C LEU A 48 0.97 -2.97 13.32
N ILE A 49 2.19 -2.62 12.91
CA ILE A 49 3.38 -3.41 13.20
C ILE A 49 3.60 -3.49 14.71
N THR A 50 3.49 -2.37 15.41
CA THR A 50 3.68 -2.30 16.88
C THR A 50 2.66 -3.15 17.64
N LYS A 51 1.44 -3.25 17.12
CA LYS A 51 0.37 -4.10 17.68
C LYS A 51 0.48 -5.58 17.29
N GLY A 52 1.48 -5.98 16.51
CA GLY A 52 1.63 -7.35 15.99
C GLY A 52 0.56 -7.73 14.96
N LEU A 53 -0.06 -6.74 14.31
CA LEU A 53 -1.13 -6.91 13.32
C LEU A 53 -0.63 -6.78 11.87
N ALA A 54 0.64 -6.43 11.68
CA ALA A 54 1.29 -6.36 10.37
C ALA A 54 2.74 -6.85 10.47
N TYR A 55 3.25 -7.44 9.38
CA TYR A 55 4.62 -7.95 9.27
C TYR A 55 5.18 -7.65 7.87
N VAL A 56 6.51 -7.64 7.75
CA VAL A 56 7.20 -7.53 6.46
C VAL A 56 7.42 -8.93 5.90
N ASP A 57 6.97 -9.15 4.66
CA ASP A 57 7.10 -10.42 3.95
C ASP A 57 8.21 -10.35 2.90
N GLU A 58 8.97 -11.44 2.75
CA GLU A 58 10.06 -11.56 1.78
C GLU A 58 9.81 -12.65 0.73
N LEU A 59 8.62 -13.28 0.75
CA LEU A 59 8.19 -14.15 -0.34
C LEU A 59 8.15 -13.39 -1.67
N SER A 60 8.60 -14.05 -2.74
CA SER A 60 8.42 -13.57 -4.11
C SER A 60 6.95 -13.46 -4.49
N ALA A 61 6.64 -12.75 -5.57
CA ALA A 61 5.25 -12.61 -6.04
C ALA A 61 4.62 -13.97 -6.37
N GLU A 62 5.42 -14.88 -6.95
CA GLU A 62 5.06 -16.26 -7.23
C GLU A 62 4.75 -17.03 -5.95
N GLU A 63 5.65 -16.98 -4.96
CA GLU A 63 5.46 -17.66 -3.67
C GLU A 63 4.25 -17.08 -2.90
N ILE A 64 4.04 -15.76 -2.88
CA ILE A 64 2.84 -15.16 -2.27
C ILE A 64 1.58 -15.75 -2.87
N ARG A 65 1.55 -15.98 -4.19
CA ARG A 65 0.40 -16.59 -4.87
C ARG A 65 0.19 -18.04 -4.44
N GLU A 66 1.26 -18.80 -4.27
CA GLU A 66 1.20 -20.18 -3.78
C GLU A 66 0.75 -20.25 -2.31
N TYR A 67 1.29 -19.39 -1.45
CA TYR A 67 0.99 -19.35 -0.02
C TYR A 67 -0.44 -18.84 0.25
N ARG A 68 -1.01 -18.01 -0.63
CA ARG A 68 -2.39 -17.54 -0.54
C ARG A 68 -3.43 -18.67 -0.63
N GLY A 69 -3.09 -19.78 -1.28
CA GLY A 69 -4.03 -20.87 -1.55
C GLY A 69 -4.96 -20.56 -2.73
N SER A 70 -6.15 -21.19 -2.73
CA SER A 70 -7.13 -21.04 -3.82
C SER A 70 -8.56 -21.03 -3.29
N LEU A 71 -9.55 -20.85 -4.18
CA LEU A 71 -10.97 -20.97 -3.81
C LEU A 71 -11.34 -22.33 -3.21
N LYS A 72 -10.50 -23.36 -3.41
CA LYS A 72 -10.74 -24.75 -2.97
C LYS A 72 -9.78 -25.21 -1.87
N ALA A 73 -8.75 -24.44 -1.54
CA ALA A 73 -7.72 -24.84 -0.58
C ALA A 73 -7.28 -23.64 0.27
N PRO A 74 -7.19 -23.79 1.61
CA PRO A 74 -6.77 -22.71 2.48
C PRO A 74 -5.31 -22.31 2.18
N GLY A 75 -5.01 -21.04 2.41
CA GLY A 75 -3.63 -20.55 2.39
C GLY A 75 -2.82 -21.10 3.56
N LYS A 76 -1.51 -20.88 3.50
CA LYS A 76 -0.55 -21.18 4.56
C LYS A 76 0.17 -19.90 4.97
N ASN A 77 0.54 -19.82 6.24
CA ASN A 77 1.28 -18.67 6.76
C ASN A 77 2.66 -18.57 6.10
N SER A 78 3.08 -17.33 5.79
CA SER A 78 4.46 -17.05 5.38
C SER A 78 5.43 -17.46 6.49
N PRO A 79 6.63 -17.99 6.16
CA PRO A 79 7.66 -18.25 7.17
C PRO A 79 8.10 -16.98 7.92
N TYR A 80 7.84 -15.80 7.35
CA TYR A 80 8.17 -14.50 7.94
C TYR A 80 7.04 -13.91 8.80
N ARG A 81 5.90 -14.62 8.93
CA ARG A 81 4.68 -14.09 9.58
C ARG A 81 4.87 -13.78 11.06
N ASP A 82 5.69 -14.56 11.75
CA ASP A 82 5.87 -14.49 13.20
C ASP A 82 7.15 -13.72 13.61
N ARG A 83 7.65 -12.86 12.72
CA ARG A 83 8.75 -11.92 13.00
C ARG A 83 8.44 -11.04 14.21
N SER A 84 9.48 -10.65 14.95
CA SER A 84 9.32 -9.71 16.07
C SER A 84 8.90 -8.33 15.57
N VAL A 85 8.29 -7.54 16.46
CA VAL A 85 7.91 -6.16 16.16
C VAL A 85 9.14 -5.34 15.74
N GLU A 86 10.26 -5.51 16.44
CA GLU A 86 11.52 -4.80 16.20
C GLU A 86 12.10 -5.13 14.82
N GLU A 87 12.07 -6.40 14.43
CA GLU A 87 12.53 -6.83 13.12
C GLU A 87 11.66 -6.23 12.01
N ASN A 88 10.33 -6.29 12.16
CA ASN A 88 9.39 -5.73 11.19
C ASN A 88 9.57 -4.21 11.02
N LEU A 89 9.73 -3.46 12.11
CA LEU A 89 9.98 -2.01 12.05
C LEU A 89 11.28 -1.69 11.33
N ALA A 90 12.36 -2.42 11.63
CA ALA A 90 13.65 -2.21 10.97
C ALA A 90 13.61 -2.52 9.47
N LEU A 91 12.89 -3.57 9.06
CA LEU A 91 12.72 -3.93 7.65
C LEU A 91 11.82 -2.94 6.91
N PHE A 92 10.72 -2.50 7.53
CA PHE A 92 9.81 -1.52 6.94
C PHE A 92 10.50 -0.17 6.71
N GLU A 93 11.36 0.26 7.64
CA GLU A 93 12.19 1.46 7.46
C GLU A 93 13.18 1.32 6.30
N LYS A 94 13.80 0.14 6.13
CA LYS A 94 14.67 -0.15 4.97
C LYS A 94 13.90 -0.10 3.65
N MET A 95 12.65 -0.59 3.61
CA MET A 95 11.78 -0.49 2.43
C MET A 95 11.52 0.97 2.07
N ARG A 96 11.17 1.81 3.05
CA ARG A 96 10.95 3.26 2.86
C ARG A 96 12.21 3.95 2.33
N ALA A 97 13.37 3.60 2.85
CA ALA A 97 14.67 4.11 2.40
C ALA A 97 15.15 3.51 1.05
N ARG A 98 14.29 2.74 0.34
CA ARG A 98 14.54 2.13 -0.98
C ARG A 98 15.75 1.17 -1.01
N TRP A 99 16.12 0.58 0.13
CA TRP A 99 17.27 -0.33 0.20
C TRP A 99 17.12 -1.61 -0.64
N PHE A 100 15.90 -2.12 -0.79
CA PHE A 100 15.61 -3.33 -1.55
C PHE A 100 15.51 -3.13 -3.07
N CYS A 101 15.30 -1.89 -3.53
CA CYS A 101 15.18 -1.56 -4.94
C CYS A 101 16.55 -1.28 -5.61
N ARG A 102 17.64 -1.24 -4.82
CA ARG A 102 19.01 -0.97 -5.28
C ARG A 102 19.85 -2.22 -5.60
N ARG A 103 19.27 -3.42 -5.57
CA ARG A 103 19.95 -4.68 -5.94
C ARG A 103 19.38 -5.24 -7.23
#